data_AF-E3USV0-F1
#
_entry.id   AF-E3USV0-F1
#
_cell.length_a   1.000
_cell.length_b   1.000
_cell.length_c   1.000
_cell.angle_alpha   90.00
_cell.angle_beta   90.00
_cell.angle_gamma   90.00
#
_symmetry.space_group_name_H-M   'P 1'
#
loop_
_entity.id
_entity.type
_entity.pdbx_description
1 polymer ?
#
loop_
_entity_poly.entity_id
_entity_poly.type
_entity_poly.pdbx_seq_one_letter_code
_entity_poly.pdbx_strand_id
1 'polypeptide(L)'
;MNELSGEVKNYPELYVALKQSTNFSIEFADIQGGTKGYCSPLEKKIVLNNGMSQAQTIKTLIHEITHADLHAPEFDKNSSIKTTKSTKEVEAESTAFVVCEHYGIDTKDYSFPYLAAWSSDKELKELKNSFEVILKQADNLIQKIDKNLAELQKDVTKEKEEKQSTLSLSDQLEEFDDKAKFLNEQREKEKLINKILQSKEQKDVSTL
;
A
#
# COMPACT_ATOMS: atom_id res chain seq x y z
N MET A 1 -2.70 -18.74 -19.94
CA MET A 1 -1.62 -18.68 -18.93
C MET A 1 -2.11 -19.40 -17.69
N ASN A 2 -1.28 -20.26 -17.10
CA ASN A 2 -1.58 -20.91 -15.83
C ASN A 2 -1.61 -19.85 -14.71
N GLU A 3 -2.40 -20.10 -13.68
CA GLU A 3 -2.49 -19.22 -12.51
C GLU A 3 -1.33 -19.49 -11.57
N LEU A 4 -0.57 -18.45 -11.21
CA LEU A 4 0.46 -18.58 -10.18
C LEU A 4 -0.21 -18.83 -8.82
N SER A 5 0.28 -19.78 -8.03
CA SER A 5 -0.17 -20.02 -6.66
C SER A 5 0.87 -19.51 -5.67
N GLY A 6 0.47 -18.74 -4.66
CA GLY A 6 1.40 -18.37 -3.58
C GLY A 6 1.00 -17.14 -2.78
N GLU A 7 1.47 -17.10 -1.54
CA GLU A 7 1.44 -15.92 -0.67
C GLU A 7 2.56 -14.96 -1.07
N VAL A 8 2.28 -13.65 -1.03
CA VAL A 8 3.27 -12.61 -1.28
C VAL A 8 3.60 -11.94 0.04
N LYS A 9 4.90 -11.85 0.36
CA LYS A 9 5.36 -11.18 1.58
C LYS A 9 4.91 -9.71 1.57
N ASN A 10 4.29 -9.26 2.66
CA ASN A 10 3.74 -7.91 2.79
C ASN A 10 2.80 -7.54 1.63
N TYR A 11 1.98 -8.51 1.19
CA TYR A 11 1.04 -8.32 0.08
C TYR A 11 0.20 -7.03 0.19
N PRO A 12 -0.41 -6.69 1.35
CA PRO A 12 -1.21 -5.48 1.45
C PRO A 12 -0.40 -4.21 1.14
N GLU A 13 0.80 -4.08 1.70
CA GLU A 13 1.68 -2.94 1.50
C GLU A 13 2.15 -2.86 0.04
N LEU A 14 2.57 -4.00 -0.53
CA LEU A 14 3.01 -4.06 -1.92
C LEU A 14 1.87 -3.70 -2.90
N TYR A 15 0.66 -4.21 -2.65
CA TYR A 15 -0.51 -3.89 -3.45
C TYR A 15 -0.85 -2.39 -3.39
N VAL A 16 -0.81 -1.79 -2.20
CA VAL A 16 -1.03 -0.34 -2.04
C VAL A 16 0.05 0.46 -2.75
N ALA A 17 1.32 0.07 -2.62
CA ALA A 17 2.44 0.74 -3.27
C ALA A 17 2.33 0.69 -4.81
N LEU A 18 1.91 -0.45 -5.37
CA LEU A 18 1.61 -0.59 -6.81
C LEU A 18 0.41 0.26 -7.23
N LYS A 19 -0.66 0.29 -6.43
CA LYS A 19 -1.81 1.16 -6.72
C LYS A 19 -1.40 2.64 -6.77
N GLN A 20 -0.46 3.05 -5.93
CA GLN A 20 0.09 4.41 -5.91
C GLN A 20 1.12 4.67 -7.02
N SER A 21 1.61 3.65 -7.75
CA SER A 21 2.60 3.82 -8.81
C SER A 21 2.00 4.18 -10.18
N THR A 22 0.66 4.19 -10.30
CA THR A 22 -0.07 4.51 -11.52
C THR A 22 -1.12 5.60 -11.29
N ASN A 23 -1.42 6.36 -12.35
CA ASN A 23 -2.51 7.33 -12.37
C ASN A 23 -3.84 6.72 -12.86
N PHE A 24 -3.85 5.43 -13.20
CA PHE A 24 -5.05 4.73 -13.63
C PHE A 24 -5.82 4.23 -12.41
N SER A 25 -7.15 4.29 -12.48
CA SER A 25 -8.00 3.66 -11.48
C SER A 25 -7.86 2.14 -11.55
N ILE A 26 -7.89 1.45 -10.41
CA ILE A 26 -7.80 -0.02 -10.34
C ILE A 26 -9.11 -0.56 -9.74
N GLU A 27 -9.75 -1.47 -10.47
CA GLU A 27 -10.98 -2.13 -10.10
C GLU A 27 -10.85 -3.65 -10.19
N PHE A 28 -11.69 -4.36 -9.45
CA PHE A 28 -11.88 -5.80 -9.60
C PHE A 28 -13.27 -6.09 -10.18
N ALA A 29 -13.34 -7.05 -11.10
CA ALA A 29 -14.60 -7.48 -11.70
C ALA A 29 -14.55 -8.96 -12.09
N ASP A 30 -15.71 -9.58 -12.33
CA ASP A 30 -15.78 -10.92 -12.89
C ASP A 30 -15.54 -10.86 -14.40
N ILE A 31 -14.33 -11.23 -14.82
CA ILE A 31 -13.93 -11.21 -16.23
C ILE A 31 -14.16 -12.59 -16.84
N GLN A 32 -15.01 -12.64 -17.88
CA GLN A 32 -15.28 -13.90 -18.59
C GLN A 32 -14.13 -14.28 -19.53
N GLY A 33 -13.99 -15.59 -19.80
CA GLY A 33 -13.07 -16.10 -20.81
C GLY A 33 -11.63 -16.35 -20.33
N GLY A 34 -11.38 -16.37 -19.02
CA GLY A 34 -10.08 -16.73 -18.45
C GLY A 34 -9.03 -15.62 -18.50
N THR A 35 -9.40 -14.43 -18.96
CA THR A 35 -8.57 -13.22 -18.90
C THR A 35 -8.36 -12.82 -17.44
N LYS A 36 -7.10 -12.54 -17.08
CA LYS A 36 -6.72 -12.20 -15.70
C LYS A 36 -6.86 -10.71 -15.39
N GLY A 37 -6.75 -9.86 -16.39
CA GLY A 37 -6.96 -8.41 -16.27
C GLY A 37 -6.92 -7.74 -17.64
N TYR A 38 -7.22 -6.45 -17.67
CA TYR A 38 -7.01 -5.60 -18.84
C TYR A 38 -6.85 -4.12 -18.45
N CYS A 39 -6.07 -3.41 -19.24
CA CYS A 39 -5.97 -1.96 -19.25
C CYS A 39 -6.93 -1.36 -20.27
N SER A 40 -7.66 -0.32 -19.86
CA SER A 40 -8.50 0.54 -20.69
C SER A 40 -7.86 1.93 -20.78
N PRO A 41 -7.04 2.21 -21.81
CA PRO A 41 -6.35 3.48 -22.00
C PRO A 41 -7.28 4.70 -22.04
N LEU A 42 -8.43 4.56 -22.72
CA LEU A 42 -9.38 5.66 -22.91
C LEU A 42 -10.12 6.03 -21.62
N GLU A 43 -10.42 5.04 -20.78
CA GLU A 43 -11.10 5.24 -19.50
C GLU A 43 -10.11 5.49 -18.35
N LYS A 44 -8.79 5.42 -18.61
CA LYS A 44 -7.74 5.47 -17.60
C LYS A 44 -8.00 4.50 -16.44
N LYS A 45 -8.30 3.25 -16.80
CA LYS A 45 -8.68 2.20 -15.86
C LYS A 45 -7.92 0.90 -16.11
N ILE A 46 -7.60 0.21 -15.02
CA ILE A 46 -7.10 -1.17 -14.98
C ILE A 46 -8.15 -2.01 -14.27
N VAL A 47 -8.53 -3.13 -14.87
CA VAL A 47 -9.48 -4.08 -14.28
C VAL A 47 -8.79 -5.42 -14.08
N LEU A 48 -8.87 -5.96 -12.87
CA LEU A 48 -8.34 -7.26 -12.49
C LEU A 48 -9.49 -8.25 -12.26
N ASN A 49 -9.27 -9.52 -12.58
CA ASN A 49 -10.28 -10.55 -12.33
C ASN A 49 -10.41 -10.85 -10.83
N ASN A 50 -11.63 -11.11 -10.38
CA ASN A 50 -11.87 -11.56 -9.01
C ASN A 50 -11.25 -12.94 -8.73
N GLY A 51 -10.93 -13.20 -7.46
CA GLY A 51 -10.59 -14.52 -6.96
C GLY A 51 -9.20 -15.06 -7.36
N MET A 52 -8.36 -14.24 -7.97
CA MET A 52 -6.97 -14.61 -8.27
C MET A 52 -6.12 -14.71 -7.00
N SER A 53 -5.11 -15.57 -7.02
CA SER A 53 -4.08 -15.60 -5.96
C SER A 53 -3.36 -14.25 -5.80
N GLN A 54 -2.66 -14.06 -4.67
CA GLN A 54 -1.86 -12.85 -4.43
C GLN A 54 -0.75 -12.68 -5.48
N ALA A 55 0.02 -13.74 -5.75
CA ALA A 55 1.09 -13.71 -6.75
C ALA A 55 0.54 -13.37 -8.14
N GLN A 56 -0.56 -14.01 -8.55
CA GLN A 56 -1.20 -13.73 -9.84
C GLN A 56 -1.73 -12.30 -9.90
N THR A 57 -2.32 -11.80 -8.81
CA THR A 57 -2.84 -10.43 -8.74
C THR A 57 -1.74 -9.40 -8.91
N ILE A 58 -0.62 -9.53 -8.18
CA ILE A 58 0.51 -8.60 -8.28
C ILE A 58 1.11 -8.63 -9.68
N LYS A 59 1.37 -9.83 -10.22
CA LYS A 59 1.89 -10.00 -11.57
C LYS A 59 0.99 -9.35 -12.61
N THR A 60 -0.32 -9.61 -12.53
CA THR A 60 -1.29 -9.09 -13.50
C THR A 60 -1.37 -7.58 -13.39
N LEU A 61 -1.37 -7.04 -12.18
CA LEU A 61 -1.37 -5.60 -11.97
C LEU A 61 -0.13 -4.92 -12.57
N ILE A 62 1.08 -5.46 -12.37
CA ILE A 62 2.30 -4.91 -12.96
C ILE A 62 2.24 -4.94 -14.49
N HIS A 63 1.72 -6.04 -15.06
CA HIS A 63 1.51 -6.18 -16.50
C HIS A 63 0.57 -5.07 -17.02
N GLU A 64 -0.59 -4.88 -16.40
CA GLU A 64 -1.55 -3.85 -16.84
C GLU A 64 -1.05 -2.41 -16.59
N ILE A 65 -0.30 -2.17 -15.51
CA ILE A 65 0.38 -0.88 -15.29
C ILE A 65 1.40 -0.62 -16.39
N THR A 66 2.12 -1.65 -16.84
CA THR A 66 3.06 -1.51 -17.95
C THR A 66 2.35 -1.14 -19.25
N HIS A 67 1.19 -1.73 -19.53
CA HIS A 67 0.34 -1.29 -20.64
C HIS A 67 -0.11 0.16 -20.50
N ALA A 68 -0.50 0.57 -19.28
CA ALA A 68 -0.91 1.95 -19.01
C ALA A 68 0.24 2.95 -19.23
N ASP A 69 1.45 2.64 -18.74
CA ASP A 69 2.60 3.54 -18.83
C ASP A 69 3.17 3.63 -20.25
N LEU A 70 3.37 2.49 -20.91
CA LEU A 70 4.07 2.43 -22.21
C LEU A 70 3.13 2.62 -23.40
N HIS A 71 1.92 2.06 -23.35
CA HIS A 71 1.10 1.88 -24.54
C HIS A 71 -0.20 2.68 -24.54
N ALA A 72 -0.67 3.16 -23.39
CA ALA A 72 -1.80 4.09 -23.37
C ALA A 72 -1.54 5.41 -24.12
N PRO A 73 -0.32 6.02 -24.09
CA PRO A 73 -0.02 7.21 -24.88
C PRO A 73 -0.20 7.03 -26.40
N GLU A 74 -0.12 5.80 -26.91
CA GLU A 74 -0.36 5.50 -28.33
C GLU A 74 -1.83 5.64 -28.75
N PHE A 75 -2.76 5.81 -27.80
CA PHE A 75 -4.19 6.04 -28.07
C PHE A 75 -4.54 7.53 -28.23
N ASP A 76 -3.59 8.44 -28.00
CA ASP A 76 -3.76 9.84 -28.38
C ASP A 76 -3.86 9.95 -29.92
N LYS A 77 -4.81 10.76 -30.40
CA LYS A 77 -5.02 11.04 -31.83
C LYS A 77 -3.78 11.62 -32.51
N ASN A 78 -2.90 12.27 -31.75
CA ASN A 78 -1.66 12.86 -32.25
C ASN A 78 -0.44 11.93 -32.18
N SER A 79 -0.60 10.69 -31.67
CA SER A 79 0.53 9.78 -31.54
C SER A 79 0.93 9.18 -32.89
N SER A 80 2.19 9.38 -33.28
CA SER A 80 2.81 8.77 -34.45
C SER A 80 3.42 7.39 -34.16
N ILE A 81 3.46 6.99 -32.89
CA ILE A 81 4.04 5.72 -32.45
C ILE A 81 2.94 4.67 -32.39
N LYS A 82 3.15 3.55 -33.07
CA LYS A 82 2.27 2.37 -33.02
C LYS A 82 3.12 1.12 -32.84
N THR A 83 3.12 0.59 -31.62
CA THR A 83 3.81 -0.66 -31.29
C THR A 83 2.92 -1.84 -31.67
N THR A 84 3.50 -2.90 -32.24
CA THR A 84 2.72 -4.10 -32.60
C THR A 84 2.16 -4.76 -31.35
N LYS A 85 0.98 -5.39 -31.44
CA LYS A 85 0.38 -6.10 -30.29
C LYS A 85 1.36 -7.08 -29.66
N SER A 86 2.03 -7.90 -30.46
CA SER A 86 2.98 -8.89 -29.93
C SER A 86 4.13 -8.26 -29.16
N THR A 87 4.66 -7.12 -29.62
CA THR A 87 5.71 -6.39 -28.89
C THR A 87 5.19 -5.83 -27.57
N LYS A 88 3.97 -5.26 -27.55
CA LYS A 88 3.35 -4.75 -26.32
C LYS A 88 3.21 -5.83 -25.25
N GLU A 89 2.71 -7.01 -25.63
CA GLU A 89 2.55 -8.13 -24.70
C GLU A 89 3.91 -8.64 -24.20
N VAL A 90 4.92 -8.71 -25.06
CA VAL A 90 6.28 -9.11 -24.67
C VAL A 90 6.90 -8.13 -23.69
N GLU A 91 6.77 -6.82 -23.95
CA GLU A 91 7.28 -5.77 -23.08
C GLU A 91 6.57 -5.80 -21.72
N ALA A 92 5.23 -5.82 -21.72
CA ALA A 92 4.44 -5.91 -20.49
C ALA A 92 4.75 -7.15 -19.65
N GLU A 93 4.84 -8.30 -20.31
CA GLU A 93 5.08 -9.56 -19.61
C GLU A 93 6.51 -9.68 -19.08
N SER A 94 7.50 -9.23 -19.87
CA SER A 94 8.90 -9.26 -19.46
C SER A 94 9.18 -8.25 -18.35
N THR A 95 8.56 -7.07 -18.39
CA THR A 95 8.62 -6.12 -17.28
C THR A 95 7.99 -6.70 -16.02
N ALA A 96 6.80 -7.32 -16.12
CA ALA A 96 6.16 -7.96 -14.97
C ALA A 96 7.04 -9.04 -14.34
N PHE A 97 7.70 -9.86 -15.17
CA PHE A 97 8.66 -10.85 -14.70
C PHE A 97 9.82 -10.23 -13.91
N VAL A 98 10.50 -9.22 -14.46
CA VAL A 98 11.65 -8.58 -13.79
C VAL A 98 11.25 -7.93 -12.47
N VAL A 99 10.10 -7.24 -12.42
CA VAL A 99 9.61 -6.61 -11.20
C VAL A 99 9.17 -7.66 -10.16
N CYS A 100 8.49 -8.73 -10.57
CA CYS A 100 8.13 -9.83 -9.67
C CYS A 100 9.37 -10.52 -9.08
N GLU A 101 10.38 -10.78 -9.90
CA GLU A 101 11.66 -11.37 -9.46
C GLU A 101 12.34 -10.48 -8.42
N HIS A 102 12.35 -9.15 -8.63
CA HIS A 102 12.90 -8.18 -7.68
C HIS A 102 12.25 -8.28 -6.29
N TYR A 103 10.92 -8.47 -6.23
CA TYR A 103 10.18 -8.62 -4.97
C TYR A 103 10.10 -10.07 -4.46
N GLY A 104 10.81 -11.02 -5.09
CA GLY A 104 10.86 -12.43 -4.69
C GLY A 104 9.53 -13.17 -4.90
N ILE A 105 8.71 -12.73 -5.85
CA ILE A 105 7.45 -13.38 -6.20
C ILE A 105 7.76 -14.50 -7.18
N ASP A 106 7.47 -15.75 -6.79
CA ASP A 106 7.76 -16.91 -7.63
C ASP A 106 6.92 -16.89 -8.90
N THR A 107 7.61 -16.74 -10.04
CA THR A 107 7.03 -16.81 -11.38
C THR A 107 7.57 -18.01 -12.17
N LYS A 108 8.10 -19.06 -11.53
CA LYS A 108 8.78 -20.18 -12.23
C LYS A 108 7.91 -20.98 -13.20
N ASP A 109 6.59 -20.99 -13.02
CA ASP A 109 5.66 -21.60 -14.00
C ASP A 109 5.54 -20.77 -15.29
N TYR A 110 6.18 -19.59 -15.31
CA TYR A 110 6.24 -18.70 -16.44
C TYR A 110 7.29 -19.20 -17.44
N SER A 111 6.81 -19.98 -18.40
CA SER A 111 7.59 -20.29 -19.59
C SER A 111 7.30 -19.22 -20.64
N PHE A 112 8.35 -18.75 -21.31
CA PHE A 112 8.27 -17.81 -22.43
C PHE A 112 8.44 -18.52 -23.79
N PRO A 113 7.69 -19.60 -24.10
CA PRO A 113 7.89 -20.31 -25.38
C PRO A 113 7.60 -19.38 -26.57
N TYR A 114 6.81 -18.33 -26.37
CA TYR A 114 6.50 -17.32 -27.37
C TYR A 114 7.62 -16.30 -27.59
N LEU A 115 8.60 -16.13 -26.69
CA LEU A 115 9.72 -15.19 -26.90
C LEU A 115 10.60 -15.60 -28.09
N ALA A 116 10.83 -16.90 -28.25
CA ALA A 116 11.60 -17.42 -29.40
C ALA A 116 10.83 -17.18 -30.72
N ALA A 117 9.51 -17.40 -30.71
CA ALA A 117 8.67 -17.12 -31.87
C ALA A 117 8.62 -15.61 -32.17
N TRP A 118 8.43 -14.77 -31.15
CA TRP A 118 8.40 -13.31 -31.29
C TRP A 118 9.71 -12.72 -31.78
N SER A 119 10.86 -13.28 -31.38
CA SER A 119 12.16 -12.77 -31.78
C SER A 119 12.62 -13.27 -33.15
N SER A 120 11.99 -14.32 -33.69
CA SER A 120 12.42 -14.98 -34.93
C SER A 120 12.31 -14.13 -36.20
N ASP A 121 11.41 -13.15 -36.22
CA ASP A 121 11.14 -12.26 -37.36
C ASP A 121 11.55 -10.80 -37.09
N LYS A 122 12.27 -10.52 -35.99
CA LYS A 122 12.64 -9.17 -35.56
C LYS A 122 14.07 -8.82 -35.93
N GLU A 123 14.29 -7.58 -36.35
CA GLU A 123 15.64 -7.08 -36.55
C GLU A 123 16.35 -6.91 -35.20
N LEU A 124 17.68 -7.07 -35.18
CA LEU A 124 18.48 -6.90 -33.95
C LEU A 124 18.24 -5.55 -33.28
N LYS A 125 17.99 -4.50 -34.08
CA LYS A 125 17.70 -3.16 -33.57
C LYS A 125 16.37 -3.12 -32.81
N GLU A 126 15.34 -3.78 -33.31
CA GLU A 126 14.02 -3.86 -32.67
C GLU A 126 14.10 -4.63 -31.35
N LEU A 127 14.81 -5.77 -31.36
CA LEU A 127 15.05 -6.56 -30.15
C LEU A 127 15.75 -5.75 -29.06
N LYS A 128 16.84 -5.05 -29.42
CA LYS A 128 17.56 -4.18 -28.48
C LYS A 128 16.68 -3.08 -27.92
N ASN A 129 15.89 -2.42 -28.77
CA ASN A 129 14.98 -1.37 -28.34
C ASN A 129 13.94 -1.90 -27.33
N SER A 130 13.32 -3.05 -27.59
CA SER A 130 12.37 -3.64 -26.64
C SER A 130 13.04 -4.05 -25.32
N PHE A 131 14.27 -4.59 -25.34
CA PHE A 131 15.01 -4.86 -24.10
C PHE A 131 15.30 -3.59 -23.30
N GLU A 132 15.72 -2.51 -23.96
CA GLU A 132 15.95 -1.22 -23.30
C GLU A 132 14.67 -0.67 -22.69
N VAL A 133 13.53 -0.77 -23.39
CA VAL A 133 12.22 -0.39 -22.88
C VAL A 133 11.84 -1.22 -21.65
N ILE A 134 11.98 -2.55 -21.71
CA ILE A 134 11.68 -3.47 -20.61
C ILE A 134 12.48 -3.12 -19.36
N LEU A 135 13.81 -2.98 -19.50
CA LEU A 135 14.71 -2.71 -18.37
C LEU A 135 14.43 -1.34 -17.77
N LYS A 136 14.24 -0.31 -18.60
CA LYS A 136 13.93 1.04 -18.14
C LYS A 136 12.59 1.10 -17.41
N GLN A 137 11.57 0.41 -17.93
CA GLN A 137 10.27 0.40 -17.30
C GLN A 137 10.26 -0.40 -16.00
N ALA A 138 10.98 -1.52 -15.95
CA ALA A 138 11.13 -2.29 -14.72
C ALA A 138 11.84 -1.46 -13.62
N ASP A 139 12.96 -0.80 -13.95
CA ASP A 139 13.66 0.11 -13.04
C ASP A 139 12.75 1.24 -12.54
N ASN A 140 12.00 1.88 -13.45
CA ASN A 140 11.06 2.94 -13.09
C ASN A 140 9.98 2.46 -12.11
N LEU A 141 9.38 1.29 -12.37
CA LEU A 141 8.35 0.72 -11.51
C LEU A 141 8.91 0.33 -10.15
N ILE A 142 10.07 -0.33 -10.10
CA ILE A 142 10.74 -0.69 -8.85
C ILE A 142 11.00 0.57 -8.02
N GLN A 143 11.56 1.62 -8.62
CA GLN A 143 11.81 2.89 -7.91
C GLN A 143 10.53 3.54 -7.36
N LYS A 144 9.44 3.55 -8.14
CA LYS A 144 8.14 4.07 -7.69
C LYS A 144 7.59 3.25 -6.53
N ILE A 145 7.60 1.93 -6.65
CA ILE A 145 7.06 1.00 -5.64
C ILE A 145 7.89 1.11 -4.36
N ASP A 146 9.22 1.10 -4.44
CA ASP A 146 10.12 1.22 -3.29
C ASP A 146 9.92 2.55 -2.56
N LYS A 147 9.77 3.65 -3.31
CA LYS A 147 9.43 4.95 -2.74
C LYS A 147 8.10 4.89 -1.99
N ASN A 148 7.06 4.36 -2.62
CA ASN A 148 5.73 4.26 -2.02
C ASN A 148 5.74 3.35 -0.76
N LEU A 149 6.45 2.22 -0.81
CA LEU A 149 6.66 1.35 0.35
C LEU A 149 7.36 2.09 1.51
N ALA A 150 8.40 2.87 1.22
CA ALA A 150 9.09 3.66 2.22
C ALA A 150 8.21 4.77 2.82
N GLU A 151 7.31 5.36 2.04
CA GLU A 151 6.33 6.35 2.52
C GLU A 151 5.29 5.69 3.43
N LEU A 152 4.72 4.55 3.04
CA LEU A 152 3.78 3.77 3.86
C LEU A 152 4.37 3.39 5.23
N GLN A 153 5.65 3.03 5.28
CA GLN A 153 6.33 2.71 6.55
C GLN A 153 6.46 3.93 7.47
N LYS A 154 6.68 5.12 6.92
CA LYS A 154 6.77 6.37 7.71
C LYS A 154 5.42 6.74 8.31
N ASP A 155 4.34 6.60 7.56
CA ASP A 155 3.00 6.94 8.01
C ASP A 155 2.53 6.00 9.13
N VAL A 156 2.79 4.69 8.99
CA VAL A 156 2.51 3.70 10.04
C VAL A 156 3.31 3.98 11.31
N THR A 157 4.53 4.48 11.21
CA THR A 157 5.37 4.80 12.38
C THR A 157 4.84 6.04 13.11
N LYS A 158 4.48 7.10 12.36
CA LYS A 158 3.88 8.31 12.94
C LYS A 158 2.54 8.04 13.61
N GLU A 159 1.65 7.29 12.96
CA GLU A 159 0.34 6.95 13.56
C GLU A 159 0.49 6.11 14.84
N LYS A 160 1.50 5.23 14.91
CA LYS A 160 1.82 4.48 16.13
C LYS A 160 2.35 5.39 17.23
N GLU A 161 3.26 6.31 16.91
CA GLU A 161 3.80 7.28 17.87
C GLU A 161 2.72 8.25 18.39
N GLU A 162 1.80 8.71 17.54
CA GLU A 162 0.67 9.56 17.90
C GLU A 162 -0.37 8.82 18.75
N LYS A 163 -0.69 7.56 18.42
CA LYS A 163 -1.57 6.73 19.28
C LYS A 163 -0.92 6.44 20.62
N GLN A 164 0.38 6.12 20.65
CA GLN A 164 1.06 5.77 21.88
C GLN A 164 1.27 6.97 22.81
N SER A 165 1.49 8.16 22.25
CA SER A 165 1.55 9.42 23.02
C SER A 165 0.17 9.86 23.53
N THR A 166 -0.90 9.71 22.74
CA THR A 166 -2.27 10.04 23.20
C THR A 166 -2.76 9.11 24.31
N LEU A 167 -2.50 7.80 24.22
CA LEU A 167 -2.74 6.83 25.30
C LEU A 167 -1.95 7.20 26.58
N SER A 168 -0.68 7.56 26.44
CA SER A 168 0.14 8.00 27.58
C SER A 168 -0.40 9.26 28.26
N LEU A 169 -0.94 10.22 27.50
CA LEU A 169 -1.50 11.45 28.07
C LEU A 169 -2.84 11.18 28.79
N SER A 170 -3.70 10.30 28.25
CA SER A 170 -4.96 9.95 28.90
C SER A 170 -4.73 9.23 30.23
N ASP A 171 -3.76 8.32 30.29
CA ASP A 171 -3.41 7.60 31.52
C ASP A 171 -2.91 8.56 32.61
N GLN A 172 -2.10 9.56 32.24
CA GLN A 172 -1.64 10.60 33.16
C GLN A 172 -2.78 11.51 33.63
N LEU A 173 -3.74 11.84 32.76
CA LEU A 173 -4.91 12.65 33.12
C LEU A 173 -5.83 11.94 34.12
N GLU A 174 -6.06 10.64 33.96
CA GLU A 174 -6.83 9.85 34.93
C GLU A 174 -6.14 9.83 36.31
N GLU A 175 -4.82 9.62 36.35
CA GLU A 175 -4.05 9.60 37.59
C GLU A 175 -4.07 10.96 38.31
N PHE A 176 -4.04 12.06 37.56
CA PHE A 176 -4.20 13.41 38.11
C PHE A 176 -5.60 13.65 38.67
N ASP A 177 -6.65 13.21 37.97
CA ASP A 177 -8.05 13.36 38.41
C ASP A 177 -8.32 12.59 39.70
N ASP A 178 -7.80 11.36 39.82
CA ASP A 178 -7.92 10.56 41.03
C ASP A 178 -7.19 11.20 42.22
N LYS A 179 -5.99 11.75 41.97
CA LYS A 179 -5.22 12.47 42.98
C LYS A 179 -5.93 13.77 43.42
N ALA A 180 -6.57 14.47 42.49
CA ALA A 180 -7.34 15.67 42.79
C ALA A 180 -8.57 15.36 43.67
N LYS A 181 -9.30 14.28 43.36
CA LYS A 181 -10.41 13.79 44.21
C LYS A 181 -9.93 13.46 45.61
N PHE A 182 -8.85 12.69 45.73
CA PHE A 182 -8.29 12.32 47.02
C PHE A 182 -7.91 13.54 47.87
N LEU A 183 -7.20 14.51 47.28
CA LEU A 183 -6.81 15.74 47.98
C LEU A 183 -8.02 16.56 48.44
N ASN A 184 -9.08 16.59 47.64
CA ASN A 184 -10.31 17.29 48.01
C ASN A 184 -11.02 16.61 49.18
N GLU A 185 -11.10 15.27 49.18
CA GLU A 185 -11.63 14.50 50.32
C GLU A 185 -10.82 14.73 51.61
N GLN A 186 -9.48 14.80 51.52
CA GLN A 186 -8.64 15.09 52.68
C GLN A 186 -8.90 16.50 53.22
N ARG A 187 -9.02 17.51 52.35
CA ARG A 187 -9.37 18.88 52.75
C ARG A 187 -10.72 18.97 53.44
N GLU A 188 -11.73 18.28 52.94
CA GLU A 188 -13.05 18.26 53.58
C GLU A 188 -13.01 17.57 54.96
N LYS A 189 -12.23 16.49 55.10
CA LYS A 189 -11.99 15.85 56.41
C LYS A 189 -11.28 16.79 57.38
N GLU A 190 -10.23 17.49 56.96
CA GLU A 190 -9.53 18.47 57.80
C GLU A 190 -10.45 19.63 58.25
N LYS A 191 -11.28 20.16 57.35
CA LYS A 191 -12.27 21.19 57.70
C LYS A 191 -13.24 20.68 58.77
N LEU A 192 -13.71 19.44 58.65
CA LEU A 192 -14.61 18.85 59.63
C LEU A 192 -13.94 18.67 60.99
N ILE A 193 -12.69 18.18 61.01
CA ILE A 193 -11.90 18.03 62.24
C ILE A 193 -11.70 19.38 62.94
N ASN A 194 -11.29 20.42 62.20
CA ASN A 194 -11.09 21.76 62.75
C ASN A 194 -12.39 22.35 63.31
N LYS A 195 -13.53 22.12 62.64
CA LYS A 195 -14.85 22.54 63.11
C LYS A 195 -15.24 21.83 64.42
N ILE A 196 -14.91 20.54 64.55
CA ILE A 196 -15.16 19.77 65.78
C ILE A 196 -14.27 20.30 66.92
N LEU A 197 -13.00 20.59 66.68
CA LEU A 197 -12.06 21.12 67.68
C LEU A 197 -12.52 22.47 68.23
N GLN A 198 -12.89 23.42 67.35
CA GLN A 198 -13.41 24.74 67.75
C GLN A 198 -14.71 24.64 68.57
N SER A 199 -15.58 23.67 68.25
CA SER A 199 -16.83 23.44 69.00
C SER A 199 -16.62 22.83 70.39
N LYS A 200 -15.48 22.18 70.65
CA LYS A 200 -15.10 21.66 71.97
C LYS A 200 -14.52 22.77 72.85
N GLU A 201 -13.65 23.62 72.30
CA GLU A 201 -13.09 24.76 73.04
C GLU A 201 -14.15 25.77 73.52
N GLN A 202 -15.22 26.00 72.75
CA GLN A 202 -16.34 26.85 73.18
C GLN A 202 -17.19 26.24 74.31
N LYS A 203 -17.18 24.92 74.51
CA LYS A 203 -17.93 24.26 75.60
C LYS A 203 -17.18 24.33 76.94
N ASP A 204 -15.85 24.24 76.91
CA ASP A 204 -15.02 24.32 78.13
C ASP A 204 -14.98 25.74 78.73
N VAL A 205 -15.17 26.81 77.93
CA VAL A 205 -15.21 28.20 78.43
C VAL A 205 -16.56 28.58 79.03
N SER A 206 -17.65 27.83 78.78
CA SER A 206 -18.99 28.11 79.35
C SER A 206 -19.29 27.41 80.68
N THR A 207 -18.31 26.67 81.23
CA THR A 207 -18.47 25.87 82.47
C THR A 207 -17.60 26.40 83.64
N LEU A 208 -17.06 27.61 83.53
CA LEU A 208 -16.46 28.38 84.62
C LEU A 208 -17.36 29.56 84.97
#